data_AF-A0A250FPQ7-F1
#
_entry.id   AF-A0A250FPQ7-F1
#
_cell.length_a   1.000
_cell.length_b   1.000
_cell.length_c   1.000
_cell.angle_alpha   90.00
_cell.angle_beta   90.00
_cell.angle_gamma   90.00
#
_symmetry.space_group_name_H-M   'P 1'
#
loop_
_entity.id
_entity.type
_entity.pdbx_description
1 polymer ?
#
loop_
_entity_poly.entity_id
_entity_poly.type
_entity_poly.pdbx_seq_one_letter_code
_entity_poly.pdbx_strand_id
1 'polypeptide(L)'
;MKRSTIYLLTTILFEILLIVIFIKRLISPLSEKGANTGILWIPIPVAAIISLALGFLAGQYIHFEKMIPFFRFLIGVSIFYAIFVISVILGFAFFNLLYSDLPSGIWVAPSMFIFLASVPILCIGCVFGLALCLLKNDY
;
A
#
# COMPACT_ATOMS: atom_id res chain seq x y z
N MET A 1 -6.51 -16.78 -12.49
CA MET A 1 -6.63 -16.00 -11.23
C MET A 1 -8.05 -15.49 -11.12
N LYS A 2 -8.63 -15.42 -9.92
CA LYS A 2 -9.97 -14.85 -9.71
C LYS A 2 -9.97 -13.38 -10.14
N ARG A 3 -11.09 -12.87 -10.68
CA ARG A 3 -11.17 -11.46 -11.11
C ARG A 3 -10.90 -10.50 -9.94
N SER A 4 -11.36 -10.84 -8.73
CA SER A 4 -11.06 -10.09 -7.50
C SER A 4 -9.56 -9.97 -7.22
N THR A 5 -8.77 -11.03 -7.46
CA THR A 5 -7.31 -11.01 -7.30
C THR A 5 -6.65 -10.08 -8.31
N ILE A 6 -7.13 -10.09 -9.56
CA ILE A 6 -6.62 -9.22 -10.63
C ILE A 6 -6.88 -7.77 -10.26
N TYR A 7 -8.13 -7.42 -9.90
CA TYR A 7 -8.47 -6.06 -9.49
C TYR A 7 -7.61 -5.59 -8.30
N LEU A 8 -7.45 -6.43 -7.28
CA LEU A 8 -6.71 -6.07 -6.07
C LEU A 8 -5.23 -5.84 -6.39
N LEU A 9 -4.60 -6.70 -7.18
CA LEU A 9 -3.20 -6.52 -7.59
C LEU A 9 -3.02 -5.32 -8.50
N THR A 10 -3.94 -5.07 -9.42
CA THR A 10 -3.90 -3.87 -10.27
C THR A 10 -4.00 -2.60 -9.43
N THR A 11 -4.88 -2.58 -8.42
CA THR A 11 -4.98 -1.45 -7.50
C THR A 11 -3.70 -1.26 -6.69
N ILE A 12 -3.10 -2.33 -6.16
CA ILE A 12 -1.81 -2.25 -5.44
C ILE A 12 -0.67 -1.78 -6.35
N LEU A 13 -0.63 -2.21 -7.61
CA LEU A 13 0.37 -1.70 -8.55
C LEU A 13 0.22 -0.21 -8.81
N PHE A 14 -1.03 0.24 -8.95
CA PHE A 14 -1.34 1.67 -9.10
C PHE A 14 -0.99 2.46 -7.84
N GLU A 15 -1.25 1.89 -6.67
CA GLU A 15 -0.86 2.43 -5.37
C GLU A 15 0.65 2.61 -5.25
N ILE A 16 1.42 1.56 -5.55
CA ILE A 16 2.89 1.59 -5.53
C ILE A 16 3.40 2.67 -6.49
N LEU A 17 2.84 2.74 -7.70
CA LEU A 17 3.20 3.77 -8.68
C LEU A 17 2.95 5.19 -8.15
N LEU A 18 1.78 5.43 -7.55
CA LEU A 18 1.43 6.71 -6.97
C LEU A 18 2.32 7.07 -5.78
N ILE A 19 2.63 6.09 -4.91
CA ILE A 19 3.57 6.26 -3.81
C ILE A 19 4.95 6.68 -4.34
N VAL A 20 5.45 6.02 -5.38
CA VAL A 20 6.75 6.37 -5.98
C VAL A 20 6.72 7.80 -6.55
N ILE A 21 5.67 8.19 -7.26
CA ILE A 21 5.51 9.56 -7.78
C ILE A 21 5.44 10.56 -6.63
N PHE A 22 4.67 10.26 -5.59
CA PHE A 22 4.47 11.11 -4.43
C PHE A 22 5.78 11.33 -3.65
N ILE A 23 6.51 10.25 -3.37
CA ILE A 23 7.81 10.29 -2.72
C ILE A 23 8.81 11.07 -3.58
N LYS A 24 8.86 10.82 -4.89
CA LYS A 24 9.74 11.57 -5.80
C LYS A 24 9.44 13.08 -5.77
N ARG A 25 8.15 13.46 -5.74
CA ARG A 25 7.72 14.85 -5.64
C ARG A 25 8.06 15.49 -4.29
N LEU A 26 7.93 14.74 -3.19
CA LEU A 26 8.34 15.18 -1.85
C LEU A 26 9.85 15.35 -1.73
N ILE A 27 10.61 14.42 -2.31
CA ILE A 27 12.08 14.37 -2.22
C ILE A 27 12.77 15.39 -3.12
N SER A 28 12.20 15.70 -4.30
CA SER A 28 12.79 16.66 -5.27
C SER A 28 13.28 17.97 -4.63
N PRO A 29 12.45 18.70 -3.84
CA PRO A 29 12.90 19.95 -3.20
C PRO A 29 13.90 19.75 -2.05
N LEU A 30 13.99 18.55 -1.47
CA LEU A 30 14.97 18.21 -0.43
C LEU A 30 16.33 17.85 -1.05
N SER A 31 16.32 17.16 -2.19
CA SER A 31 17.52 16.81 -2.94
C SER A 31 18.21 18.05 -3.53
N GLU A 32 17.43 19.02 -4.01
CA GLU A 32 17.94 20.34 -4.45
C GLU A 32 18.66 21.12 -3.34
N LYS A 33 18.36 20.81 -2.06
CA LYS A 33 19.01 21.40 -0.88
C LYS A 33 20.19 20.58 -0.34
N GLY A 34 20.64 19.56 -1.08
CA GLY A 34 21.81 18.74 -0.72
C GLY A 34 21.55 17.67 0.34
N ALA A 35 20.29 17.37 0.67
CA ALA A 35 19.96 16.30 1.63
C ALA A 35 20.23 14.92 1.01
N ASN A 36 20.77 13.98 1.80
CA ASN A 36 20.99 12.60 1.37
C ASN A 36 19.67 11.80 1.33
N THR A 37 18.89 12.00 0.28
CA THR A 37 17.55 11.43 0.12
C THR A 37 17.54 9.99 -0.39
N GLY A 38 18.71 9.41 -0.70
CA GLY A 38 18.84 8.03 -1.20
C GLY A 38 18.35 6.97 -0.20
N ILE A 39 18.44 7.27 1.09
CA ILE A 39 18.05 6.37 2.18
C ILE A 39 16.54 6.07 2.17
N LEU A 40 15.71 7.03 1.76
CA LEU A 40 14.24 6.87 1.69
C LEU A 40 13.79 5.92 0.57
N TRP A 41 14.67 5.57 -0.37
CA TRP A 41 14.36 4.65 -1.47
C TRP A 41 14.51 3.18 -1.09
N ILE A 42 15.23 2.87 -0.01
CA ILE A 42 15.52 1.50 0.43
C ILE A 42 14.26 0.76 0.94
N PRO A 43 13.38 1.35 1.77
CA PRO A 43 12.19 0.64 2.26
C PRO A 43 11.10 0.44 1.19
N ILE A 44 11.12 1.20 0.08
CA ILE A 44 10.05 1.21 -0.93
C ILE A 44 9.93 -0.14 -1.69
N PRO A 45 11.02 -0.72 -2.26
CA PRO A 45 10.94 -2.01 -2.94
C PRO A 45 10.47 -3.13 -2.00
N VAL A 46 10.92 -3.10 -0.75
CA VAL A 46 10.54 -4.10 0.26
C VAL A 46 9.05 -4.00 0.56
N ALA A 47 8.54 -2.80 0.83
CA ALA A 47 7.11 -2.56 1.06
C ALA A 47 6.27 -2.94 -0.17
N ALA A 48 6.75 -2.67 -1.39
CA ALA A 48 6.06 -3.04 -2.63
C ALA A 48 5.94 -4.57 -2.80
N ILE A 49 7.02 -5.31 -2.55
CA ILE A 49 7.01 -6.78 -2.62
C ILE A 49 6.04 -7.36 -1.59
N ILE A 50 6.07 -6.85 -0.36
CA ILE A 50 5.15 -7.29 0.71
C ILE A 50 3.71 -6.98 0.34
N SER A 51 3.43 -5.79 -0.19
CA SER A 51 2.08 -5.40 -0.63
C SER A 51 1.56 -6.35 -1.70
N LEU A 52 2.37 -6.66 -2.71
CA LEU A 52 2.00 -7.59 -3.78
C LEU A 52 1.75 -9.00 -3.25
N ALA A 53 2.60 -9.50 -2.35
CA ALA A 53 2.42 -10.81 -1.73
C ALA A 53 1.12 -10.88 -0.91
N LEU A 54 0.89 -9.92 -0.03
CA LEU A 54 -0.33 -9.85 0.79
C LEU A 54 -1.59 -9.67 -0.08
N GLY A 55 -1.50 -8.85 -1.12
CA GLY A 55 -2.59 -8.65 -2.07
C GLY A 55 -2.93 -9.92 -2.86
N PHE A 56 -1.92 -10.64 -3.35
CA PHE A 56 -2.14 -11.92 -4.01
C PHE A 56 -2.82 -12.91 -3.06
N LEU A 57 -2.34 -13.04 -1.83
CA LEU A 57 -2.93 -13.94 -0.82
C LEU A 57 -4.39 -13.53 -0.53
N ALA A 58 -4.64 -12.25 -0.21
CA ALA A 58 -5.98 -11.75 0.07
C ALA A 58 -6.94 -12.02 -1.10
N GLY A 59 -6.52 -11.75 -2.33
CA GLY A 59 -7.34 -11.97 -3.51
C GLY A 59 -7.61 -13.45 -3.82
N GLN A 60 -6.75 -14.38 -3.39
CA GLN A 60 -6.94 -15.82 -3.59
C GLN A 60 -7.85 -16.44 -2.53
N TYR A 61 -7.60 -16.13 -1.26
CA TYR A 61 -8.31 -16.76 -0.13
C TYR A 61 -9.68 -16.14 0.13
N ILE A 62 -9.89 -14.87 -0.21
CA ILE A 62 -11.14 -14.17 0.09
C ILE A 62 -12.13 -14.33 -1.06
N HIS A 63 -13.29 -14.90 -0.74
CA HIS A 63 -14.35 -15.17 -1.70
C HIS A 63 -15.31 -13.99 -1.78
N PHE A 64 -14.84 -12.87 -2.34
CA PHE A 64 -15.64 -11.65 -2.51
C PHE A 64 -16.97 -11.91 -3.25
N GLU A 65 -16.96 -12.83 -4.23
CA GLU A 65 -18.12 -13.24 -5.03
C GLU A 65 -19.27 -13.86 -4.22
N LYS A 66 -18.99 -14.37 -3.01
CA LYS A 66 -20.03 -14.94 -2.12
C LYS A 66 -20.65 -13.91 -1.16
N MET A 67 -20.09 -12.70 -1.10
CA MET A 67 -20.52 -11.67 -0.15
C MET A 67 -21.56 -10.74 -0.77
N ILE A 68 -22.37 -10.08 0.05
CA ILE A 68 -23.28 -9.01 -0.39
C ILE A 68 -22.45 -7.79 -0.83
N PRO A 69 -22.84 -7.03 -1.88
CA PRO A 69 -22.05 -5.90 -2.41
C PRO A 69 -21.57 -4.90 -1.35
N PHE A 70 -22.41 -4.53 -0.39
CA PHE A 70 -22.03 -3.63 0.69
C PHE A 70 -20.87 -4.16 1.55
N PHE A 71 -20.88 -5.45 1.90
CA PHE A 71 -19.78 -6.08 2.63
C PHE A 71 -18.52 -6.22 1.75
N ARG A 72 -18.67 -6.44 0.44
CA ARG A 72 -17.52 -6.45 -0.50
C ARG A 72 -16.79 -5.11 -0.50
N PHE A 73 -17.54 -4.00 -0.51
CA PHE A 73 -16.96 -2.66 -0.43
C PHE A 73 -16.15 -2.49 0.85
N LEU A 74 -16.78 -2.68 2.01
CA LEU A 74 -16.14 -2.43 3.31
C LEU A 74 -14.92 -3.31 3.52
N ILE A 75 -15.04 -4.61 3.24
CA ILE A 75 -13.96 -5.58 3.39
C ILE A 75 -12.83 -5.25 2.40
N GLY A 76 -13.17 -4.93 1.14
CA GLY A 76 -12.21 -4.55 0.10
C GLY A 76 -11.37 -3.33 0.47
N VAL A 77 -12.03 -2.25 0.90
CA VAL A 77 -11.35 -1.02 1.37
C VAL A 77 -10.48 -1.32 2.59
N SER A 78 -11.01 -2.08 3.55
CA SER A 78 -10.29 -2.37 4.80
C SER A 78 -9.04 -3.22 4.57
N ILE A 79 -9.13 -4.24 3.71
CA ILE A 79 -7.99 -5.08 3.33
C ILE A 79 -6.95 -4.27 2.60
N PHE A 80 -7.37 -3.47 1.61
CA PHE A 80 -6.45 -2.63 0.85
C PHE A 80 -5.69 -1.69 1.78
N TYR A 81 -6.39 -1.01 2.69
CA TYR A 81 -5.75 -0.14 3.68
C TYR A 81 -4.84 -0.90 4.66
N ALA A 82 -5.26 -2.08 5.12
CA ALA A 82 -4.44 -2.91 6.01
C ALA A 82 -3.14 -3.37 5.33
N ILE A 83 -3.21 -3.76 4.05
CA ILE A 83 -2.03 -4.13 3.26
C ILE A 83 -1.06 -2.96 3.17
N PHE A 84 -1.56 -1.76 2.88
CA PHE A 84 -0.74 -0.54 2.85
C PHE A 84 0.00 -0.32 4.18
N VAL A 85 -0.75 -0.27 5.29
CA VAL A 85 -0.16 -0.01 6.63
C VAL A 85 0.87 -1.06 7.01
N ILE A 86 0.53 -2.36 6.86
CA ILE A 86 1.41 -3.47 7.19
C ILE A 86 2.69 -3.41 6.35
N SER A 87 2.56 -3.14 5.06
CA SER A 87 3.70 -3.11 4.13
C SER A 87 4.64 -1.95 4.41
N VAL A 88 4.11 -0.78 4.75
CA VAL A 88 4.94 0.36 5.18
C VAL A 88 5.66 0.03 6.48
N ILE A 89 4.95 -0.47 7.50
CA ILE A 89 5.57 -0.81 8.78
C ILE A 89 6.69 -1.84 8.58
N LEU A 90 6.44 -2.90 7.81
CA LEU A 90 7.44 -3.94 7.54
C LEU A 90 8.61 -3.42 6.69
N GLY A 91 8.35 -2.59 5.68
CA GLY A 91 9.41 -2.01 4.85
C GLY A 91 10.37 -1.14 5.68
N PHE A 92 9.83 -0.31 6.57
CA PHE A 92 10.63 0.52 7.47
C PHE A 92 11.27 -0.29 8.62
N ALA A 93 10.60 -1.33 9.12
CA ALA A 93 11.18 -2.24 10.11
C ALA A 93 12.38 -3.00 9.53
N PHE A 94 12.28 -3.49 8.29
CA PHE A 94 13.39 -4.14 7.59
C PHE A 94 14.55 -3.18 7.37
N PHE A 95 14.27 -1.93 7.00
CA PHE A 95 15.28 -0.88 6.92
C PHE A 95 15.99 -0.65 8.26
N ASN A 96 15.24 -0.60 9.38
CA ASN A 96 15.83 -0.46 10.72
C ASN A 96 16.71 -1.67 11.11
N LEU A 97 16.34 -2.89 10.72
CA LEU A 97 17.18 -4.07 10.94
C LEU A 97 18.51 -4.01 10.18
N LEU A 98 18.52 -3.42 8.98
CA LEU A 98 19.73 -3.25 8.19
C LEU A 98 20.62 -2.10 8.68
N TYR A 99 20.03 -1.10 9.35
CA TYR A 99 20.71 0.09 9.84
C TYR A 99 20.39 0.36 11.31
N SER A 100 20.81 -0.57 12.17
CA SER A 100 20.53 -0.57 13.61
C SER A 100 21.11 0.61 14.39
N ASP A 101 22.05 1.35 13.79
CA ASP A 101 22.71 2.49 14.43
C ASP A 101 21.88 3.79 14.35
N LEU A 102 20.71 3.76 13.69
CA LEU A 102 19.86 4.95 13.57
C LEU A 102 19.08 5.23 14.89
N PRO A 103 18.97 6.51 15.28
CA PRO A 103 18.34 6.91 16.54
C PRO A 103 16.83 6.56 16.60
N SER A 104 16.33 6.42 17.83
CA SER A 104 14.95 6.02 18.18
C SER A 104 13.81 6.84 17.54
N GLY A 105 14.10 7.99 16.95
CA GLY A 105 13.17 8.79 16.13
C GLY A 105 12.83 8.17 14.76
N ILE A 106 13.37 7.00 14.42
CA ILE A 106 13.19 6.34 13.11
C ILE A 106 11.72 6.05 12.78
N TRP A 107 10.86 5.87 13.79
CA TRP A 107 9.42 5.60 13.63
C TRP A 107 8.57 6.83 13.31
N VAL A 108 9.14 8.05 13.44
CA VAL A 108 8.46 9.30 13.08
C VAL A 108 8.26 9.38 11.56
N ALA A 109 9.25 8.96 10.77
CA ALA A 109 9.16 8.97 9.32
C ALA A 109 8.03 8.06 8.76
N PRO A 110 7.93 6.76 9.12
CA PRO A 110 6.84 5.90 8.65
C PRO A 110 5.47 6.35 9.18
N SER A 111 5.37 6.84 10.42
CA SER A 111 4.08 7.31 10.96
C SER A 111 3.57 8.56 10.24
N MET A 112 4.44 9.55 9.96
CA MET A 112 4.07 10.69 9.13
C MET A 112 3.73 10.27 7.70
N PHE A 113 4.47 9.32 7.13
CA PHE A 113 4.20 8.81 5.78
C PHE A 113 2.82 8.15 5.69
N ILE A 114 2.48 7.28 6.64
CA ILE A 114 1.15 6.66 6.74
C ILE A 114 0.08 7.75 6.86
N PHE A 115 0.28 8.73 7.74
CA PHE A 115 -0.70 9.81 7.93
C PHE A 115 -0.94 10.61 6.64
N LEU A 116 0.13 11.03 5.97
CA LEU A 116 0.06 11.87 4.77
C LEU A 116 -0.52 11.10 3.56
N ALA A 117 -0.15 9.83 3.40
CA ALA A 117 -0.64 8.99 2.32
C ALA A 117 -2.02 8.36 2.60
N SER A 118 -2.49 8.34 3.86
CA SER A 118 -3.75 7.68 4.23
C SER A 118 -4.96 8.17 3.41
N VAL A 119 -5.09 9.49 3.23
CA VAL A 119 -6.21 10.09 2.49
C VAL A 119 -6.25 9.63 1.03
N PRO A 120 -5.18 9.79 0.21
CA PRO A 120 -5.20 9.30 -1.16
C PRO A 120 -5.32 7.77 -1.24
N ILE A 121 -4.70 7.02 -0.32
CA ILE A 121 -4.81 5.55 -0.26
C ILE A 121 -6.26 5.13 -0.02
N LEU A 122 -6.96 5.77 0.92
CA LEU A 122 -8.38 5.49 1.18
C LEU A 122 -9.25 5.85 -0.02
N CYS A 123 -8.99 6.95 -0.72
CA CYS A 123 -9.71 7.29 -1.95
C CYS A 123 -9.55 6.19 -3.03
N ILE A 124 -8.32 5.70 -3.25
CA ILE A 124 -8.04 4.60 -4.19
C ILE A 124 -8.73 3.31 -3.72
N GLY A 125 -8.64 3.01 -2.42
CA GLY A 125 -9.29 1.88 -1.78
C GLY A 125 -10.80 1.91 -1.99
N CYS A 126 -11.44 3.07 -1.89
CA CYS A 126 -12.86 3.26 -2.18
C CYS A 126 -13.19 2.97 -3.65
N VAL A 127 -12.38 3.45 -4.61
CA VAL A 127 -12.56 3.13 -6.03
C VAL A 127 -12.45 1.62 -6.27
N PHE A 128 -11.49 0.96 -5.64
CA PHE A 128 -11.36 -0.50 -5.67
C PHE A 128 -12.55 -1.22 -5.04
N GLY A 129 -13.01 -0.78 -3.86
CA GLY A 129 -14.19 -1.31 -3.20
C GLY A 129 -15.45 -1.20 -4.06
N LEU A 130 -15.60 -0.09 -4.80
CA LEU A 130 -16.69 0.09 -5.77
C LEU A 130 -16.54 -0.89 -6.95
N ALA A 131 -15.33 -1.07 -7.48
CA ALA A 131 -15.08 -2.06 -8.52
C ALA A 131 -15.41 -3.50 -8.07
N LEU A 132 -15.13 -3.83 -6.80
CA LEU A 132 -15.52 -5.11 -6.19
C LEU A 132 -17.04 -5.27 -6.03
N CYS A 133 -17.80 -4.18 -5.88
CA CYS A 133 -19.26 -4.23 -5.84
C CYS A 133 -19.86 -4.53 -7.21
N LEU A 134 -19.24 -3.97 -8.26
CA LEU A 134 -19.68 -4.13 -9.66
C LEU A 134 -19.25 -5.46 -10.28
N LEU A 135 -18.44 -6.25 -9.56
CA LEU A 135 -18.10 -7.62 -9.94
C LEU A 135 -19.37 -8.46 -10.01
N LYS A 136 -19.85 -8.68 -11.24
CA LYS A 136 -20.99 -9.54 -11.52
C LYS A 136 -20.69 -10.93 -10.98
N ASN A 137 -21.63 -11.47 -10.20
CA ASN A 137 -21.59 -12.88 -9.85
C ASN A 137 -21.85 -13.65 -11.14
N ASP A 138 -20.79 -14.26 -11.69
CA ASP A 138 -20.93 -15.32 -12.67
C ASP A 138 -21.39 -16.56 -11.87
N TYR A 139 -22.68 -16.58 -11.48
CA TYR A 139 -23.36 -17.76 -10.92
C TYR A 139 -23.80 -18.68 -12.05
#